data_AF-G6FTP3-F1
#
_entry.id   AF-G6FTP3-F1
#
_cell.length_a   1.000
_cell.length_b   1.000
_cell.length_c   1.000
_cell.angle_alpha   90.00
_cell.angle_beta   90.00
_cell.angle_gamma   90.00
#
_symmetry.space_group_name_H-M   'P 1'
#
loop_
_entity.id
_entity.type
_entity.pdbx_description
1 polymer ?
#
loop_
_entity_poly.entity_id
_entity_poly.type
_entity_poly.pdbx_seq_one_letter_code
_entity_poly.pdbx_strand_id
1 'polypeptide(L)'
;MCTRWGTLLKGHPNWQGKLPTAADCYRYVLQNPATDLALTAPKSRKQLEANLTVLHTPLLYAQEVASWQEYGDLIYGTGQDAFDTQWI
;
A
#
# COMPACT_ATOMS: atom_id res chain seq x y z
N MET A 1 2.59 6.18 -4.17
CA MET A 1 1.34 6.98 -4.14
C MET A 1 0.40 6.40 -3.07
N CYS A 2 -0.01 7.18 -2.06
CA CYS A 2 -0.91 6.75 -0.98
C CYS A 2 -2.41 6.72 -1.36
N THR A 3 -2.76 7.04 -2.60
CA THR A 3 -4.13 7.35 -3.01
C THR A 3 -4.83 6.23 -3.81
N ARG A 4 -4.25 5.01 -3.93
CA ARG A 4 -4.87 3.90 -4.70
C ARG A 4 -4.78 2.52 -4.03
N TRP A 5 -4.91 2.44 -2.73
CA TRP A 5 -4.77 1.14 -2.04
C TRP A 5 -5.97 0.22 -2.15
N GLY A 6 -7.12 0.73 -2.61
CA GLY A 6 -8.33 -0.08 -2.75
C GLY A 6 -8.11 -1.38 -3.52
N THR A 7 -7.27 -1.38 -4.56
CA THR A 7 -6.92 -2.60 -5.31
C THR A 7 -5.90 -3.46 -4.56
N LEU A 8 -4.88 -2.86 -3.94
CA LEU A 8 -3.90 -3.59 -3.12
C LEU A 8 -4.54 -4.35 -1.94
N LEU A 9 -5.58 -3.78 -1.32
CA LEU A 9 -6.26 -4.44 -0.20
C LEU A 9 -7.24 -5.53 -0.66
N LYS A 10 -7.65 -5.53 -1.93
CA LYS A 10 -8.55 -6.54 -2.51
C LYS A 10 -7.84 -7.82 -2.92
N GLY A 11 -6.56 -7.75 -3.28
CA GLY A 11 -5.81 -8.91 -3.77
C GLY A 11 -5.76 -9.02 -5.28
N HIS A 12 -4.92 -9.94 -5.75
CA HIS A 12 -4.83 -10.36 -7.13
C HIS A 12 -4.99 -11.89 -7.19
N PRO A 13 -5.72 -12.47 -8.17
CA PRO A 13 -5.93 -13.93 -8.25
C PRO A 13 -4.63 -14.76 -8.31
N ASN A 14 -3.57 -14.19 -8.88
CA ASN A 14 -2.27 -14.87 -8.99
C ASN A 14 -1.35 -14.63 -7.78
N TRP A 15 -1.79 -13.88 -6.77
CA TRP A 15 -1.02 -13.65 -5.56
C TRP A 15 -1.32 -14.72 -4.52
N GLN A 16 -0.27 -15.44 -4.09
CA GLN A 16 -0.37 -16.50 -3.08
C GLN A 16 0.13 -16.05 -1.70
N GLY A 17 0.73 -14.87 -1.63
CA GLY A 17 1.24 -14.28 -0.39
C GLY A 17 0.15 -13.65 0.48
N LYS A 18 0.56 -13.12 1.63
CA LYS A 18 -0.33 -12.34 2.51
C LYS A 18 -0.76 -11.06 1.80
N LEU A 19 -2.04 -10.70 1.93
CA LEU A 19 -2.53 -9.39 1.49
C LEU A 19 -2.06 -8.29 2.46
N PRO A 20 -1.59 -7.14 1.95
CA PRO A 20 -1.20 -6.04 2.81
C PRO A 20 -2.42 -5.46 3.52
N THR A 21 -2.22 -4.98 4.74
CA THR A 21 -3.14 -4.07 5.41
C THR A 21 -2.88 -2.63 4.96
N ALA A 22 -3.77 -1.70 5.35
CA ALA A 22 -3.51 -0.27 5.15
C ALA A 22 -2.24 0.19 5.88
N ALA A 23 -1.98 -0.34 7.08
CA ALA A 23 -0.77 -0.03 7.85
C ALA A 23 0.50 -0.52 7.12
N ASP A 24 0.46 -1.73 6.53
CA ASP A 24 1.57 -2.24 5.72
C ASP A 24 1.87 -1.31 4.52
N CYS A 25 0.82 -0.81 3.86
CA CYS A 25 0.96 0.15 2.76
C CYS A 25 1.58 1.49 3.22
N TYR A 26 1.20 2.02 4.39
CA TYR A 26 1.81 3.25 4.94
C TYR A 26 3.29 3.01 5.27
N ARG A 27 3.61 1.88 5.92
CA ARG A 27 4.97 1.50 6.29
C ARG A 27 5.87 1.38 5.06
N TYR A 28 5.39 0.72 4.00
CA TYR A 28 6.12 0.58 2.75
C TYR A 28 6.43 1.95 2.11
N VAL A 29 5.44 2.84 2.02
CA VAL A 29 5.62 4.16 1.40
C VAL A 29 6.57 5.05 2.21
N LEU A 30 6.46 5.03 3.55
CA LEU A 30 7.30 5.82 4.44
C LEU A 30 8.75 5.31 4.55
N GLN A 31 9.03 4.09 4.09
CA GLN A 31 10.40 3.61 4.01
C GLN A 31 11.19 4.22 2.84
N ASN A 32 10.52 4.72 1.81
CA ASN A 32 11.21 5.37 0.71
C ASN A 32 11.75 6.73 1.19
N PRO A 33 13.06 7.00 1.13
CA PRO A 33 13.64 8.26 1.59
C PRO A 33 13.15 9.49 0.82
N ALA A 34 12.53 9.32 -0.35
CA ALA A 34 11.89 10.39 -1.10
C ALA A 34 10.47 10.73 -0.60
N THR A 35 9.94 10.01 0.39
CA THR A 35 8.63 10.26 0.98
C THR A 35 8.78 10.93 2.34
N ASP A 36 8.45 12.22 2.42
CA ASP A 36 8.45 12.96 3.69
C ASP A 36 7.13 12.80 4.49
N LEU A 37 6.01 12.56 3.79
CA LEU A 37 4.68 12.53 4.39
C LEU A 37 3.76 11.52 3.70
N ALA A 38 2.98 10.81 4.51
CA ALA A 38 1.86 10.00 4.04
C ALA A 38 0.54 10.45 4.70
N LEU A 39 -0.42 10.88 3.88
CA LEU A 39 -1.75 11.24 4.35
C LEU A 39 -2.62 9.99 4.51
N THR A 40 -3.32 9.88 5.63
CA THR A 40 -4.22 8.75 5.92
C THR A 40 -5.69 9.18 5.92
N ALA A 41 -6.58 8.30 5.45
CA ALA A 41 -8.03 8.54 5.44
C ALA A 41 -8.82 7.39 6.11
N PRO A 42 -8.62 7.14 7.42
CA PRO A 42 -9.34 6.09 8.14
C PRO A 42 -10.82 6.44 8.31
N LYS A 43 -11.70 5.45 8.14
CA LYS A 43 -13.15 5.59 8.35
C LYS A 43 -13.57 5.43 9.81
N SER A 44 -12.67 4.96 10.67
CA SER A 44 -12.95 4.72 12.07
C SER A 44 -11.71 4.95 12.94
N ARG A 45 -11.94 5.16 14.24
CA ARG A 45 -10.88 5.28 15.23
C ARG A 45 -9.95 4.05 15.24
N LYS A 46 -10.51 2.85 15.14
CA LYS A 46 -9.72 1.60 15.08
C LYS A 46 -8.77 1.58 13.87
N GLN A 47 -9.22 2.07 12.71
CA GLN A 47 -8.36 2.17 11.53
C GLN A 47 -7.27 3.24 11.71
N LEU A 48 -7.61 4.38 12.33
CA LEU A 48 -6.63 5.42 12.66
C LEU A 48 -5.55 4.87 13.60
N GLU A 49 -5.94 4.20 14.69
CA GLU A 49 -5.02 3.58 15.64
C GLU A 49 -4.12 2.55 14.94
N ALA A 50 -4.68 1.71 14.06
CA ALA A 50 -3.90 0.76 13.27
C ALA A 50 -2.87 1.46 12.37
N ASN A 51 -3.22 2.55 11.70
CA ASN A 51 -2.29 3.32 10.86
C ASN A 51 -1.17 3.96 11.69
N LEU A 52 -1.48 4.46 12.88
CA LEU A 52 -0.50 5.11 13.76
C LEU A 52 0.58 4.16 14.28
N THR A 53 0.30 2.85 14.33
CA THR A 53 1.32 1.85 14.75
C THR A 53 2.57 1.86 13.86
N VAL A 54 2.44 2.33 12.61
CA VAL A 54 3.54 2.43 11.64
C VAL A 54 4.67 3.32 12.14
N LEU A 55 4.36 4.38 12.91
CA LEU A 55 5.35 5.31 13.46
C LEU A 55 6.30 4.65 14.47
N HIS A 56 5.90 3.49 15.02
CA HIS A 56 6.68 2.74 16.00
C HIS A 56 7.20 1.41 15.45
N THR A 57 6.89 1.09 14.19
CA THR A 57 7.28 -0.17 13.57
C THR A 57 8.65 -0.03 12.89
N PRO A 58 9.57 -1.01 13.03
CA PRO A 58 10.85 -0.97 12.32
C PRO A 58 10.71 -0.84 10.81
N LEU A 59 11.77 -0.41 10.12
CA LEU A 59 11.82 -0.48 8.66
C LEU A 59 11.67 -1.93 8.17
N LEU A 60 11.14 -2.10 6.97
CA LEU A 60 11.03 -3.40 6.29
C LEU A 60 12.43 -3.90 5.91
N TYR A 61 12.61 -5.21 5.96
CA TYR A 61 13.77 -5.88 5.40
C TYR A 61 13.69 -5.89 3.87
N ALA A 62 14.84 -6.00 3.19
CA ALA A 62 14.91 -6.01 1.73
C ALA A 62 14.01 -7.08 1.07
N GLN A 63 13.87 -8.25 1.71
CA GLN A 63 12.99 -9.33 1.26
C GLN A 63 11.49 -8.95 1.31
N GLU A 64 11.08 -8.20 2.34
CA GLU A 64 9.70 -7.72 2.47
C GLU A 64 9.42 -6.65 1.41
N VAL A 65 10.39 -5.76 1.18
CA VAL A 65 10.31 -4.75 0.10
C VAL A 65 10.15 -5.42 -1.26
N ALA A 66 10.98 -6.44 -1.57
CA ALA A 66 10.89 -7.17 -2.83
C ALA A 66 9.54 -7.88 -3.00
N SER A 67 9.02 -8.49 -1.94
CA SER A 67 7.70 -9.12 -1.95
C SER A 67 6.57 -8.11 -2.23
N TRP A 68 6.65 -6.90 -1.66
CA TRP A 68 5.69 -5.84 -1.94
C TRP A 68 5.80 -5.25 -3.34
N GLN A 69 7.00 -5.22 -3.91
CA GLN A 69 7.22 -4.81 -5.30
C GLN A 69 6.59 -5.81 -6.26
N GLU A 70 6.86 -7.11 -6.09
CA GLU A 70 6.24 -8.17 -6.90
C GLU A 70 4.71 -8.13 -6.83
N TYR A 71 4.16 -7.94 -5.63
CA TYR A 71 2.72 -7.79 -5.45
C TYR A 71 2.16 -6.53 -6.14
N GLY A 72 2.87 -5.41 -6.02
CA GLY A 72 2.52 -4.16 -6.69
C GLY A 72 2.51 -4.30 -8.21
N ASP A 73 3.50 -4.99 -8.77
CA ASP A 73 3.61 -5.26 -10.20
C ASP A 73 2.45 -6.13 -10.71
N LEU A 74 2.00 -7.12 -9.93
CA LEU A 74 0.81 -7.91 -10.26
C LEU A 74 -0.48 -7.07 -10.27
N ILE A 75 -0.59 -6.10 -9.36
CA ILE A 75 -1.81 -5.29 -9.18
C ILE A 75 -1.90 -4.14 -10.20
N TYR A 76 -0.76 -3.54 -10.55
CA TYR A 76 -0.72 -2.34 -11.38
C TYR A 76 -0.10 -2.55 -12.77
N GLY A 77 0.44 -3.74 -13.04
CA GLY A 77 1.09 -4.06 -14.31
C GLY A 77 2.18 -3.04 -14.67
N THR A 78 2.22 -2.65 -15.94
CA THR A 78 3.16 -1.64 -16.47
C THR A 78 2.72 -0.18 -16.23
N GLY A 79 1.64 0.05 -15.48
CA GLY A 79 1.09 1.39 -15.25
C GLY A 79 0.34 1.99 -16.45
N GLN A 80 -0.02 1.16 -17.44
CA GLN A 80 -0.81 1.57 -18.62
C GLN A 80 -2.33 1.48 -18.41
N ASP A 81 -2.78 0.93 -17.28
CA ASP A 81 -4.20 0.93 -16.88
C ASP A 81 -4.57 2.34 -16.40
N ALA A 82 -4.83 3.16 -17.40
CA ALA A 82 -5.08 4.58 -17.31
C ALA A 82 -6.19 4.93 -16.31
N PHE A 83 -6.12 6.18 -15.88
CA PHE A 83 -7.05 6.91 -15.03
C PHE A 83 -8.46 7.03 -15.63
N ASP A 84 -9.10 5.93 -16.05
CA ASP A 84 -10.47 5.94 -16.57
C ASP A 84 -11.45 6.18 -15.42
N THR A 85 -11.50 7.44 -15.02
CA THR A 85 -12.66 8.05 -14.43
C THR A 85 -13.58 8.33 -15.63
N GLN A 86 -14.36 7.33 -16.04
CA GLN A 86 -15.53 7.61 -16.87
C GLN A 86 -16.51 8.37 -15.99
N TRP A 87 -16.45 9.68 -16.06
CA TRP A 87 -17.51 10.55 -15.57
C TRP A 87 -18.73 10.30 -16.46
N ILE A 88 -19.67 9.49 -15.96
CA ILE A 88 -21.05 9.42 -16.45
C ILE A 88 -21.88 10.49 -15.76
#